data_AF-A0A920UV89-F1
#
_entry.id   AF-A0A920UV89-F1
#
_cell.length_a   1.000
_cell.length_b   1.000
_cell.length_c   1.000
_cell.angle_alpha   90.00
_cell.angle_beta   90.00
_cell.angle_gamma   90.00
#
_symmetry.space_group_name_H-M   'P 1'
#
loop_
_entity.id
_entity.type
_entity.pdbx_description
1 polymer ?
#
loop_
_entity_poly.entity_id
_entity_poly.type
_entity_poly.pdbx_seq_one_letter_code
_entity_poly.pdbx_strand_id
1 'polypeptide(L)'
;MTWEKPAFDVKECQLRGSTYSVSLRVKVRLILYDKESTTQTIKDIKEQEVYMGEIPLMTESGTFVINGTERVVVSQLHRSPGSFLRS
;
A
#
# COMPACT_ATOMS: atom_id res chain seq x y z
N MET A 1 1.82 0.62 10.62
CA MET A 1 1.81 -0.04 9.30
C MET A 1 2.86 -1.13 9.37
N THR A 2 2.44 -2.36 9.11
CA THR A 2 3.22 -3.59 9.30
C THR A 2 3.31 -4.30 7.96
N TRP A 3 4.53 -4.63 7.57
CA TRP A 3 4.83 -5.40 6.36
C TRP A 3 5.10 -6.84 6.79
N GLU A 4 4.36 -7.79 6.21
CA GLU A 4 4.67 -9.20 6.42
C GLU A 4 5.89 -9.59 5.58
N LYS A 5 6.43 -10.81 5.72
CA LYS A 5 7.49 -11.25 4.80
C LYS A 5 6.84 -11.71 3.49
N PRO A 6 7.49 -11.52 2.33
CA PRO A 6 7.03 -12.12 1.07
C PRO A 6 6.84 -13.62 1.24
N ALA A 7 5.76 -14.15 0.66
CA ALA A 7 5.48 -15.58 0.74
C ALA A 7 6.52 -16.44 0.00
N PHE A 8 7.15 -15.86 -1.03
CA PHE A 8 8.12 -16.52 -1.91
C PHE A 8 9.22 -15.55 -2.30
N ASP A 9 10.37 -16.09 -2.69
CA ASP A 9 11.45 -15.31 -3.27
C ASP A 9 11.22 -15.03 -4.77
N VAL A 10 11.97 -14.08 -5.34
CA VAL A 10 11.85 -13.62 -6.74
C VAL A 10 11.84 -14.79 -7.73
N LYS A 11 12.78 -15.74 -7.59
CA LYS A 11 12.90 -16.92 -8.49
C LYS A 11 11.69 -17.84 -8.40
N GLU A 12 11.15 -18.04 -7.21
CA GLU A 12 9.98 -18.87 -7.02
C GLU A 12 8.73 -18.22 -7.61
N CYS A 13 8.58 -16.89 -7.47
CA CYS A 13 7.49 -16.16 -8.10
C CYS A 13 7.53 -16.26 -9.63
N GLN A 14 8.73 -16.18 -10.23
CA GLN A 14 8.92 -16.38 -11.66
C GLN A 14 8.50 -17.78 -12.12
N LEU A 15 8.95 -18.82 -11.41
CA LEU A 15 8.62 -20.22 -11.75
C LEU A 15 7.13 -20.54 -11.56
N ARG A 16 6.48 -19.98 -10.53
CA ARG A 16 5.08 -20.25 -10.18
C ARG A 16 4.08 -19.39 -10.95
N GLY A 17 4.53 -18.38 -11.69
CA GLY A 17 3.63 -17.42 -12.32
C GLY A 17 2.94 -16.48 -11.32
N SER A 18 3.52 -16.25 -10.13
CA SER A 18 2.96 -15.37 -9.10
C SER A 18 3.66 -14.01 -9.04
N THR A 19 3.10 -13.07 -8.28
CA THR A 19 3.67 -11.73 -8.08
C THR A 19 4.59 -11.73 -6.86
N TYR A 20 5.75 -11.10 -6.96
CA TYR A 20 6.63 -10.87 -5.81
C TYR A 20 6.12 -9.67 -5.02
N SER A 21 5.41 -9.93 -3.93
CA SER A 21 4.73 -8.91 -3.13
C SER A 21 4.81 -9.17 -1.63
N VAL A 22 4.45 -8.14 -0.87
CA VAL A 22 4.29 -8.19 0.58
C VAL A 22 2.87 -7.81 0.98
N SER A 23 2.31 -8.54 1.94
CA SER A 23 1.05 -8.20 2.58
C SER A 23 1.19 -6.95 3.46
N LEU A 24 0.34 -5.97 3.20
CA LEU A 24 0.25 -4.73 3.94
C LEU A 24 -0.86 -4.82 5.00
N ARG A 25 -0.48 -4.66 6.27
CA ARG A 25 -1.43 -4.52 7.38
C ARG A 25 -1.32 -3.16 8.04
N VAL A 26 -2.47 -2.59 8.41
CA VAL A 26 -2.55 -1.26 9.04
C VAL A 26 -3.39 -1.35 10.29
N LYS A 27 -2.84 -0.86 11.40
CA LYS A 27 -3.57 -0.67 12.65
C LYS A 27 -4.47 0.56 12.51
N VAL A 28 -5.78 0.34 12.50
CA VAL A 28 -6.81 1.37 12.42
C VAL A 28 -7.45 1.55 13.79
N ARG A 29 -7.84 2.79 14.09
CA ARG A 29 -8.57 3.15 15.31
C ARG A 29 -9.89 3.80 14.95
N LEU A 30 -10.99 3.22 15.42
CA LEU A 30 -12.33 3.79 15.36
C LEU A 30 -12.65 4.44 16.71
N ILE A 31 -12.82 5.77 16.72
CA ILE A 31 -13.23 6.52 17.90
C ILE A 31 -14.73 6.79 17.78
N LEU A 32 -15.50 6.30 18.74
CA LEU A 32 -16.93 6.55 18.86
C LEU A 32 -17.14 7.71 19.83
N TYR A 33 -17.81 8.75 19.38
CA TYR A 33 -18.18 9.90 20.20
C TYR A 33 -19.60 9.75 20.74
N ASP A 34 -19.84 10.30 21.92
CA ASP A 34 -21.19 10.38 22.46
C ASP A 34 -22.02 11.42 21.71
N LYS A 35 -23.25 11.05 21.33
CA LYS A 35 -24.16 11.92 20.58
C LYS A 35 -24.99 12.81 21.50
N GLU A 36 -25.15 12.43 22.76
CA GLU A 36 -26.01 13.15 23.72
C GLU A 36 -25.23 14.18 24.54
N SER A 37 -23.89 14.19 24.41
CA SER A 37 -23.02 15.12 25.11
C SER A 37 -22.91 16.46 24.38
N THR A 38 -23.05 17.56 25.11
CA THR A 38 -22.85 18.94 24.61
C THR A 38 -21.39 19.22 24.25
N THR A 39 -20.46 18.39 24.73
CA THR A 39 -19.03 18.44 24.41
C THR A 39 -18.61 17.15 23.69
N GLN A 40 -17.57 17.22 22.83
CA GLN A 40 -17.04 16.03 22.12
C GLN A 40 -16.38 15.05 23.10
N THR A 41 -17.18 14.25 23.79
CA THR A 41 -16.74 13.20 24.69
C THR A 41 -16.58 11.89 23.94
N ILE A 42 -15.49 11.19 24.22
CA ILE A 42 -15.20 9.89 23.63
C ILE A 42 -16.03 8.85 24.40
N LYS A 43 -16.86 8.10 23.69
CA LYS A 43 -17.67 7.00 24.22
C LYS A 43 -16.91 5.68 24.21
N ASP A 44 -16.19 5.39 23.14
CA ASP A 44 -15.44 4.14 22.98
C ASP A 44 -14.32 4.28 21.95
N ILE A 45 -13.29 3.44 22.05
CA ILE A 45 -12.19 3.36 21.09
C ILE A 45 -11.95 1.89 20.75
N LYS A 46 -12.10 1.56 19.46
CA LYS A 46 -11.79 0.22 18.93
C LYS A 46 -10.53 0.29 18.08
N GLU A 47 -9.52 -0.53 18.40
CA GLU A 47 -8.33 -0.71 17.57
C GLU A 47 -8.34 -2.09 16.92
N GLN A 48 -8.01 -2.13 15.63
CA GLN A 48 -7.93 -3.38 14.86
C GLN A 48 -6.82 -3.29 13.82
N GLU A 49 -6.15 -4.40 13.57
CA GLU A 49 -5.25 -4.55 12.42
C GLU A 49 -6.06 -5.03 11.20
N VAL A 50 -6.01 -4.26 10.12
CA VAL A 50 -6.77 -4.48 8.90
C VAL A 50 -5.80 -4.79 7.76
N TYR A 51 -6.09 -5.83 7.00
CA TYR A 51 -5.38 -6.15 5.76
C TYR A 51 -5.77 -5.17 4.65
N MET A 52 -4.78 -4.49 4.08
CA MET A 52 -4.98 -3.44 3.06
C MET A 52 -4.60 -3.89 1.65
N GLY A 53 -4.14 -5.14 1.47
CA GLY A 53 -3.75 -5.69 0.17
C GLY A 53 -2.29 -6.12 0.10
N GLU A 54 -1.89 -6.50 -1.12
CA GLU A 54 -0.52 -6.86 -1.48
C GLU A 54 0.16 -5.67 -2.19
N ILE A 55 1.40 -5.38 -1.82
CA ILE A 55 2.24 -4.38 -2.49
C ILE A 55 3.38 -5.11 -3.20
N PRO A 56 3.51 -5.00 -4.54
CA PRO A 56 4.63 -5.56 -5.28
C PRO A 56 5.96 -4.97 -4.81
N LEU A 57 6.93 -5.83 -4.53
CA LEU A 57 8.27 -5.42 -4.13
C LEU A 57 9.19 -5.30 -5.34
N MET A 58 10.09 -4.32 -5.27
CA MET A 58 11.13 -4.13 -6.26
C MET A 58 12.28 -5.11 -6.01
N THR A 59 12.80 -5.71 -7.07
CA THR A 59 14.02 -6.54 -7.04
C THR A 59 15.27 -5.65 -6.94
N GLU A 60 16.43 -6.24 -6.68
CA GLU A 60 17.71 -5.51 -6.65
C GLU A 60 18.07 -4.87 -8.00
N SER A 61 17.53 -5.36 -9.12
CA SER A 61 17.74 -4.82 -10.45
C SER A 61 16.79 -3.67 -10.83
N GLY A 62 15.88 -3.27 -9.92
CA GLY A 62 14.90 -2.23 -10.19
C GLY A 62 13.68 -2.69 -11.00
N THR A 63 13.45 -4.00 -11.09
CA THR A 63 12.28 -4.60 -11.76
C THR A 63 11.24 -5.07 -10.75
N PHE A 64 10.07 -5.47 -11.25
CA PHE A 64 8.99 -6.08 -10.46
C PHE A 64 8.57 -7.39 -11.11
N VAL A 65 8.44 -8.46 -10.33
CA VAL A 65 7.86 -9.71 -10.83
C VAL A 65 6.34 -9.65 -10.69
N ILE A 66 5.63 -9.56 -11.82
CA ILE A 66 4.17 -9.51 -11.89
C ILE A 66 3.68 -10.72 -12.67
N ASN A 67 2.89 -11.59 -12.03
CA ASN A 67 2.42 -12.86 -12.62
C ASN A 67 3.56 -13.67 -13.27
N GLY A 68 4.68 -13.79 -12.55
CA GLY A 68 5.90 -14.50 -12.97
C GLY A 68 6.77 -13.79 -14.01
N THR A 69 6.35 -12.64 -14.54
CA THR A 69 7.12 -11.90 -15.55
C THR A 69 7.75 -10.65 -14.96
N GLU A 70 9.01 -10.37 -15.29
CA GLU A 70 9.66 -9.11 -14.90
C GLU A 70 9.08 -7.93 -15.68
N ARG A 71 8.74 -6.87 -14.96
CA ARG A 71 8.25 -5.60 -15.50
C ARG A 71 9.06 -4.44 -14.95
N VAL A 72 9.19 -3.40 -15.75
CA VAL A 72 9.79 -2.12 -15.37
C VAL A 72 8.72 -1.04 -15.39
N VAL A 73 8.74 -0.20 -14.37
CA VAL A 73 7.96 1.04 -14.36
C VAL A 73 8.86 2.15 -14.89
N VAL A 74 8.41 2.87 -15.91
CA VAL A 74 9.12 4.02 -16.47
C VAL A 74 8.65 5.31 -15.81
N SER A 75 9.59 6.22 -15.56
CA SER A 75 9.27 7.55 -15.06
C SER A 75 8.48 8.34 -16.11
N GLN A 76 7.33 8.87 -15.72
CA GLN A 76 6.53 9.73 -16.57
C GLN A 76 7.02 11.18 -16.47
N LEU A 77 7.29 11.81 -17.62
CA LEU A 77 7.46 13.27 -17.68
C LEU A 77 6.08 13.93 -17.78
N HIS A 78 5.62 14.53 -16.69
CA HIS A 78 4.42 15.34 -16.66
C HIS A 78 4.70 16.72 -16.06
N ARG A 79 3.88 17.70 -16.41
CA ARG A 79 3.98 19.03 -15.80
C ARG A 79 3.55 18.94 -14.34
N SER A 80 4.23 19.71 -13.47
CA SER A 80 3.75 19.89 -12.11
C SER A 80 2.41 20.65 -12.12
N PRO A 81 1.52 20.38 -11.15
CA PRO A 81 0.32 21.20 -10.97
C PRO A 81 0.69 22.68 -10.75
N GLY A 82 -0.03 23.59 -11.41
CA GLY A 82 0.21 25.04 -11.30
C GLY A 82 -0.46 25.84 -12.42
N SER A 83 -0.47 27.17 -12.28
CA SER A 83 -0.96 28.09 -13.32
C SER A 83 0.17 28.40 -14.31
N PHE A 84 -0.06 28.09 -15.59
CA PHE A 84 0.88 28.38 -16.67
C PHE A 84 0.28 29.44 -17.58
N LEU A 85 0.85 30.64 -17.59
CA LEU A 85 0.49 31.67 -18.57
C LEU A 85 1.16 31.32 -19.91
N ARG A 86 0.37 31.27 -20.98
CA ARG A 86 0.85 31.27 -22.36
C ARG A 86 0.49 32.63 -22.95
N SER A 87 1.51 33.34 -23.45
CA SER A 87 1.33 34.57 -24.23
C SER A 87 0.83 34.26 -25.64
#